data_AF-A0A011PY27-F1
#
_entry.id   AF-A0A011PY27-F1
#
_cell.length_a   1.000
_cell.length_b   1.000
_cell.length_c   1.000
_cell.angle_alpha   90.00
_cell.angle_beta   90.00
_cell.angle_gamma   90.00
#
_symmetry.space_group_name_H-M   'P 1'
#
loop_
_entity.id
_entity.type
_entity.pdbx_description
1 polymer ?
#
loop_
_entity_poly.entity_id
_entity_poly.type
_entity_poly.pdbx_seq_one_letter_code
_entity_poly.pdbx_strand_id
1 'polypeptide(L)'
;MNAPQNPSTDMFRLDQAGSQLNNPFKARPTRRAPGNVPYVVDNLWEWSRPEGFPSRRHCVCASPSAALAQQLGGTGDGRVFTINNLVGAKVAQIPHQDARYHPDATSLHKTLLKLLGLAWVGDDKNLSEMHAIAPLWMPGLPRQDAEVLFKNNPRLAAIEPQLRAEIKFWDDAQSVSLHGSWPFPDGEIFFEAESWELTLP
;
A
#
# COMPACT_ATOMS: atom_id res chain seq x y z
N MET A 1 18.64 -16.73 -9.59
CA MET A 1 18.36 -16.20 -8.24
C MET A 1 18.93 -14.79 -8.19
N ASN A 2 18.17 -13.83 -7.68
CA ASN A 2 18.66 -12.45 -7.51
C ASN A 2 19.68 -12.41 -6.37
N ALA A 3 20.73 -11.61 -6.50
CA ALA A 3 21.70 -11.42 -5.42
C ALA A 3 21.10 -10.51 -4.31
N PRO A 4 21.43 -10.72 -3.03
CA PRO A 4 21.05 -9.79 -1.96
C PRO A 4 21.64 -8.40 -2.19
N GLN A 5 20.86 -7.37 -1.88
CA GLN A 5 21.21 -5.96 -2.04
C GLN A 5 20.84 -5.17 -0.79
N ASN A 6 21.69 -4.22 -0.41
CA ASN A 6 21.43 -3.28 0.68
C ASN A 6 21.00 -1.92 0.10
N PRO A 7 20.04 -1.24 0.73
CA PRO A 7 19.80 0.18 0.48
C PRO A 7 21.08 0.99 0.74
N SER A 8 21.42 1.95 -0.11
CA SER A 8 22.55 2.87 0.11
C SER A 8 22.29 3.89 1.22
N THR A 9 21.02 4.10 1.56
CA THR A 9 20.59 4.88 2.71
C THR A 9 19.81 3.96 3.63
N ASP A 10 20.05 4.03 4.93
CA ASP A 10 19.42 3.11 5.88
C ASP A 10 17.89 3.14 5.78
N MET A 11 17.31 1.94 5.92
CA MET A 11 15.87 1.71 5.95
C MET A 11 15.52 1.09 7.31
N PHE A 12 14.59 1.70 8.04
CA PHE A 12 14.27 1.30 9.40
C PHE A 12 12.84 0.80 9.54
N ARG A 13 12.61 -0.16 10.44
CA ARG A 13 11.26 -0.53 10.89
C ARG A 13 11.24 -0.86 12.36
N LEU A 14 10.11 -0.59 13.00
CA LEU A 14 9.82 -1.14 14.30
C LEU A 14 9.32 -2.59 14.14
N ASP A 15 9.80 -3.48 14.98
CA ASP A 15 9.30 -4.85 15.09
C ASP A 15 9.36 -5.32 16.55
N GLN A 16 8.85 -6.51 16.84
CA GLN A 16 8.99 -7.13 18.16
C GLN A 16 10.46 -7.31 18.54
N ALA A 17 10.78 -7.13 19.82
CA ALA A 17 12.11 -7.44 20.31
C ALA A 17 12.46 -8.91 20.04
N GLY A 18 13.65 -9.16 19.49
CA GLY A 18 14.09 -10.51 19.11
C GLY A 18 13.73 -10.92 17.68
N SER A 19 13.00 -10.08 16.91
CA SER A 19 12.64 -10.40 15.52
C SER A 19 13.83 -10.72 14.62
N GLN A 20 15.01 -10.15 14.87
CA GLN A 20 16.24 -10.47 14.14
C GLN A 20 16.66 -11.96 14.22
N LEU A 21 16.20 -12.69 15.24
CA LEU A 21 16.47 -14.13 15.38
C LEU A 21 15.75 -14.98 14.33
N ASN A 22 14.77 -14.40 13.63
CA ASN A 22 14.00 -15.05 12.57
C ASN A 22 14.57 -14.77 11.16
N ASN A 23 15.77 -14.19 11.06
CA ASN A 23 16.40 -13.95 9.78
C ASN A 23 16.73 -15.27 9.04
N PRO A 24 16.63 -15.29 7.69
CA PRO A 24 16.03 -14.26 6.86
C PRO A 24 14.50 -14.32 6.90
N PHE A 25 13.88 -13.14 6.92
CA PHE A 25 12.44 -13.02 6.70
C PHE A 25 12.11 -13.33 5.24
N LYS A 26 10.88 -13.78 5.00
CA LYS A 26 10.35 -14.09 3.67
C LYS A 26 9.04 -13.35 3.41
N ALA A 27 8.74 -13.12 2.14
CA ALA A 27 7.45 -12.58 1.71
C ALA A 27 6.29 -13.36 2.34
N ARG A 28 5.26 -12.64 2.82
CA ARG A 28 4.07 -13.29 3.37
C ARG A 28 3.24 -13.91 2.24
N PRO A 29 2.76 -15.15 2.40
CA PRO A 29 1.94 -15.81 1.37
C PRO A 29 0.54 -15.20 1.27
N THR A 30 0.09 -14.49 2.31
CA THR A 30 -1.25 -13.91 2.41
C THR A 30 -1.22 -12.39 2.26
N ARG A 31 -2.30 -11.84 1.72
CA ARG A 31 -2.54 -10.39 1.63
C ARG A 31 -2.81 -9.83 3.02
N ARG A 32 -2.19 -8.70 3.34
CA ARG A 32 -2.50 -7.90 4.53
C ARG A 32 -3.75 -7.05 4.25
N ALA A 33 -4.68 -6.99 5.21
CA ALA A 33 -5.69 -5.95 5.21
C ALA A 33 -5.04 -4.60 5.58
N PRO A 34 -5.40 -3.48 4.95
CA PRO A 34 -4.87 -2.19 5.34
C PRO A 34 -5.32 -1.86 6.77
N GLY A 35 -4.39 -1.42 7.62
CA GLY A 35 -4.70 -1.12 9.03
C GLY A 35 -5.33 0.25 9.25
N ASN A 36 -4.91 1.25 8.46
CA ASN A 36 -5.22 2.67 8.71
C ASN A 36 -5.79 3.39 7.47
N VAL A 37 -6.15 2.66 6.41
CA VAL A 37 -6.70 3.20 5.15
C VAL A 37 -8.01 2.49 4.84
N PRO A 38 -9.08 3.19 4.41
CA PRO A 38 -10.34 2.54 4.04
C PRO A 38 -10.14 1.47 2.97
N TYR A 39 -10.81 0.32 3.10
CA TYR A 39 -10.63 -0.82 2.19
C TYR A 39 -10.87 -0.47 0.73
N VAL A 40 -11.90 0.35 0.46
CA VAL A 40 -12.18 0.82 -0.90
C VAL A 40 -11.05 1.68 -1.47
N VAL A 41 -10.39 2.49 -0.65
CA VAL A 41 -9.26 3.31 -1.09
C VAL A 41 -8.05 2.43 -1.39
N ASP A 42 -7.71 1.51 -0.49
CA ASP A 42 -6.60 0.55 -0.71
C ASP A 42 -6.84 -0.32 -1.95
N ASN A 43 -8.09 -0.73 -2.19
CA ASN A 43 -8.46 -1.48 -3.38
C ASN A 43 -8.32 -0.67 -4.67
N LEU A 44 -8.71 0.60 -4.66
CA LEU A 44 -8.52 1.51 -5.80
C LEU A 44 -7.04 1.82 -6.05
N TRP A 45 -6.23 1.96 -5.00
CA TRP A 45 -4.78 2.07 -5.13
C TRP A 45 -4.20 0.79 -5.75
N GLU A 46 -4.49 -0.40 -5.24
CA GLU A 46 -3.94 -1.63 -5.84
C GLU A 46 -4.42 -1.85 -7.28
N TRP A 47 -5.67 -1.49 -7.59
CA TRP A 47 -6.23 -1.57 -8.94
C TRP A 47 -5.51 -0.64 -9.94
N SER A 48 -5.13 0.56 -9.51
CA SER A 48 -4.42 1.57 -10.32
C SER A 48 -2.89 1.44 -10.26
N ARG A 49 -2.34 0.48 -9.51
CA ARG A 49 -0.90 0.35 -9.31
C ARG A 49 -0.13 0.19 -10.63
N PRO A 50 0.86 1.06 -10.89
CA PRO A 50 1.74 0.90 -12.04
C PRO A 50 2.52 -0.43 -12.01
N GLU A 51 2.85 -0.96 -13.17
CA GLU A 51 3.75 -2.11 -13.26
C GLU A 51 5.13 -1.77 -12.66
N GLY A 52 5.76 -2.74 -12.01
CA GLY A 52 7.06 -2.55 -11.35
C GLY A 52 7.00 -1.98 -9.93
N PHE A 53 5.92 -1.30 -9.52
CA PHE A 53 5.75 -0.81 -8.14
C PHE A 53 5.38 -1.93 -7.18
N PRO A 54 5.80 -1.87 -5.90
CA PRO A 54 5.44 -2.87 -4.90
C PRO A 54 3.94 -2.83 -4.56
N SER A 55 3.33 -4.00 -4.38
CA SER A 55 1.95 -4.11 -3.88
C SER A 55 1.88 -3.80 -2.39
N ARG A 56 0.99 -2.87 -2.01
CA ARG A 56 0.76 -2.50 -0.60
C ARG A 56 0.18 -3.64 0.26
N ARG A 57 -0.26 -4.73 -0.37
CA ARG A 57 -0.89 -5.88 0.29
C ARG A 57 0.11 -6.96 0.69
N HIS A 58 1.26 -6.98 0.05
CA HIS A 58 2.34 -7.92 0.33
C HIS A 58 3.61 -7.20 0.81
N CYS A 59 3.60 -5.86 0.81
CA CYS A 59 4.73 -5.08 1.23
C CYS A 59 5.00 -5.14 2.73
N VAL A 60 6.23 -4.78 3.06
CA VAL A 60 6.66 -4.33 4.37
C VAL A 60 6.72 -2.81 4.35
N CYS A 61 6.16 -2.15 5.37
CA CYS A 61 6.32 -0.71 5.59
C CYS A 61 7.56 -0.44 6.45
N ALA A 62 8.23 0.67 6.15
CA ALA A 62 9.47 1.11 6.76
C ALA A 62 9.56 2.65 6.75
N SER A 63 10.64 3.19 7.33
CA SER A 63 10.89 4.62 7.43
C SER A 63 12.35 4.95 7.13
N PRO A 64 12.64 6.17 6.64
CA PRO A 64 14.00 6.62 6.35
C PRO A 64 14.82 6.96 7.61
N SER A 65 14.18 7.03 8.78
CA SER A 65 14.85 7.26 10.06
C SER A 65 14.32 6.36 11.17
N ALA A 66 15.19 6.04 12.13
CA ALA A 66 14.84 5.25 13.30
C ALA A 66 13.75 5.94 14.16
N ALA A 67 13.78 7.26 14.26
CA ALA A 67 12.80 8.05 15.00
C ALA A 67 11.40 7.91 14.39
N LEU A 68 11.27 8.00 13.06
CA LEU A 68 10.00 7.80 12.37
C LEU A 68 9.50 6.36 12.51
N ALA A 69 10.40 5.38 12.37
CA ALA A 69 10.05 3.98 12.57
C ALA A 69 9.48 3.74 13.99
N GLN A 70 10.07 4.33 15.02
CA GLN A 70 9.59 4.26 16.40
C GLN A 70 8.23 4.94 16.58
N GLN A 71 8.03 6.12 15.97
CA GLN A 71 6.80 6.89 16.08
C GLN A 71 5.61 6.19 15.41
N LEU A 72 5.82 5.55 14.26
CA LEU A 72 4.74 5.02 13.41
C LEU A 72 4.56 3.50 13.51
N GLY A 73 5.54 2.78 14.06
CA GLY A 73 5.62 1.32 14.02
C GLY A 73 4.62 0.52 14.87
N GLY A 74 3.69 1.18 15.58
CA GLY A 74 2.51 0.58 16.20
C GLY A 74 2.72 -0.49 17.29
N THR A 75 3.97 -0.85 17.61
CA THR A 75 4.31 -1.94 18.55
C THR A 75 4.83 -1.32 19.86
N GLY A 76 4.01 -1.27 20.90
CA GLY A 76 4.31 -0.56 22.16
C GLY A 76 5.63 -0.96 22.83
N ASP A 77 5.97 -2.25 22.80
CA ASP A 77 7.25 -2.81 23.31
C ASP A 77 8.21 -3.22 22.18
N GLY A 78 8.04 -2.65 21.00
CA GLY A 78 8.87 -2.94 19.84
C GLY A 78 10.27 -2.35 19.95
N ARG A 79 11.17 -2.83 19.08
CA ARG A 79 12.51 -2.28 18.88
C ARG A 79 12.68 -1.88 17.42
N VAL A 80 13.40 -0.79 17.18
CA VAL A 80 13.76 -0.36 15.83
C VAL A 80 14.90 -1.23 15.31
N PHE A 81 14.77 -1.68 14.06
CA PHE A 81 15.74 -2.46 13.31
C PHE A 81 16.07 -1.78 11.99
N THR A 82 17.28 -2.00 11.51
CA THR A 82 17.69 -1.71 10.13
C THR A 82 17.33 -2.89 9.24
N ILE A 83 16.82 -2.61 8.04
CA ILE A 83 16.45 -3.59 7.02
C ILE A 83 17.60 -3.73 6.04
N ASN A 84 18.11 -4.95 5.90
CA ASN A 84 19.27 -5.28 5.07
C ASN A 84 19.00 -6.53 4.22
N ASN A 85 19.93 -6.83 3.31
CA ASN A 85 20.00 -8.04 2.50
C ASN A 85 18.69 -8.34 1.74
N LEU A 86 18.12 -7.32 1.10
CA LEU A 86 16.91 -7.46 0.30
C LEU A 86 17.21 -8.25 -0.99
N VAL A 87 16.41 -9.29 -1.26
CA VAL A 87 16.53 -10.12 -2.47
C VAL A 87 15.34 -9.84 -3.40
N GLY A 88 15.62 -9.49 -4.66
CA GLY A 88 14.59 -9.31 -5.70
C GLY A 88 13.59 -8.20 -5.41
N ALA A 89 14.02 -7.14 -4.71
CA ALA A 89 13.10 -6.18 -4.11
C ALA A 89 12.55 -5.15 -5.10
N LYS A 90 11.29 -4.75 -4.86
CA LYS A 90 10.66 -3.55 -5.41
C LYS A 90 10.44 -2.59 -4.26
N VAL A 91 10.98 -1.38 -4.37
CA VAL A 91 10.88 -0.37 -3.31
C VAL A 91 10.22 0.88 -3.87
N ALA A 92 9.32 1.47 -3.09
CA ALA A 92 8.75 2.78 -3.35
C ALA A 92 8.68 3.59 -2.07
N GLN A 93 8.61 4.91 -2.22
CA GLN A 93 8.39 5.86 -1.14
C GLN A 93 7.33 6.88 -1.54
N ILE A 94 6.48 7.27 -0.60
CA ILE A 94 5.53 8.40 -0.74
C ILE A 94 6.00 9.59 0.11
N PRO A 95 5.61 10.84 -0.20
CA PRO A 95 6.04 12.02 0.56
C PRO A 95 5.45 12.09 1.98
N HIS A 96 4.41 11.31 2.26
CA HIS A 96 3.73 11.30 3.55
C HIS A 96 4.35 10.28 4.50
N GLN A 97 4.45 10.64 5.78
CA GLN A 97 4.99 9.78 6.84
C GLN A 97 4.29 8.41 6.96
N ASP A 98 3.00 8.36 6.67
CA ASP A 98 2.17 7.15 6.66
C ASP A 98 1.09 7.34 5.58
N ALA A 99 0.77 6.28 4.84
CA ALA A 99 -0.26 6.36 3.79
C ALA A 99 -1.63 6.83 4.28
N ARG A 100 -1.95 6.68 5.57
CA ARG A 100 -3.19 7.21 6.16
C ARG A 100 -3.30 8.74 6.06
N TYR A 101 -2.17 9.42 5.90
CA TYR A 101 -2.11 10.88 5.73
C TYR A 101 -2.17 11.32 4.28
N HIS A 102 -2.16 10.38 3.33
CA HIS A 102 -2.35 10.72 1.91
C HIS A 102 -3.77 11.26 1.67
N PRO A 103 -3.96 12.35 0.90
CA PRO A 103 -5.28 12.95 0.67
C PRO A 103 -6.36 11.94 0.23
N ASP A 104 -6.04 11.04 -0.71
CA ASP A 104 -6.94 9.96 -1.18
C ASP A 104 -7.56 9.14 -0.04
N ALA A 105 -6.84 8.93 1.08
CA ALA A 105 -7.33 8.16 2.22
C ALA A 105 -8.63 8.75 2.80
N THR A 106 -8.85 10.05 2.61
CA THR A 106 -10.02 10.77 3.13
C THR A 106 -11.01 11.22 2.05
N SER A 107 -10.56 11.41 0.80
CA SER A 107 -11.35 11.97 -0.29
C SER A 107 -11.86 10.91 -1.27
N LEU A 108 -11.07 9.90 -1.60
CA LEU A 108 -11.31 9.06 -2.78
C LEU A 108 -12.60 8.22 -2.67
N HIS A 109 -12.92 7.72 -1.47
CA HIS A 109 -14.19 7.02 -1.25
C HIS A 109 -15.41 7.94 -1.47
N LYS A 110 -15.30 9.23 -1.11
CA LYS A 110 -16.36 10.23 -1.34
C LYS A 110 -16.47 10.55 -2.83
N THR A 111 -15.34 10.65 -3.52
CA THR A 111 -15.29 10.83 -4.97
C THR A 111 -15.98 9.67 -5.68
N LEU A 112 -15.68 8.42 -5.31
CA LEU A 112 -16.37 7.24 -5.85
C LEU A 112 -17.89 7.34 -5.65
N LEU A 113 -18.36 7.62 -4.43
CA LEU A 113 -19.79 7.73 -4.13
C LEU A 113 -20.45 8.89 -4.91
N LYS A 114 -19.75 10.01 -5.07
CA LYS A 114 -20.23 11.15 -5.88
C LYS A 114 -20.39 10.76 -7.35
N LEU A 115 -19.42 10.04 -7.91
CA LEU A 115 -19.44 9.57 -9.31
C LEU A 115 -20.52 8.52 -9.56
N LEU A 116 -20.75 7.61 -8.60
CA LEU A 116 -21.86 6.66 -8.65
C LEU A 116 -23.24 7.35 -8.58
N GLY A 117 -23.28 8.55 -8.01
CA GLY A 117 -24.47 9.38 -7.82
C GLY A 117 -25.13 9.16 -6.46
N LEU A 118 -25.57 10.24 -5.79
CA LEU A 118 -26.13 10.15 -4.42
C LEU A 118 -27.38 9.26 -4.33
N ALA A 119 -28.19 9.20 -5.39
CA ALA A 119 -29.37 8.34 -5.46
C ALA A 119 -29.02 6.84 -5.44
N TRP A 120 -27.77 6.48 -5.76
CA TRP A 120 -27.31 5.09 -5.79
C TRP A 120 -27.26 4.45 -4.40
N VAL A 121 -26.87 5.21 -3.36
CA VAL A 121 -26.73 4.70 -1.97
C VAL A 121 -28.08 4.62 -1.24
N GLY A 122 -29.06 5.43 -1.65
CA GLY A 122 -30.28 5.68 -0.87
C GLY A 122 -31.59 5.15 -1.46
N ASP A 123 -31.56 4.50 -2.62
CA ASP A 123 -32.76 3.93 -3.26
C ASP A 123 -32.65 2.40 -3.31
N ASP A 124 -33.59 1.71 -2.65
CA ASP A 124 -33.68 0.25 -2.59
C ASP A 124 -33.72 -0.41 -3.97
N LYS A 125 -34.15 0.31 -5.01
CA LYS A 125 -34.11 -0.16 -6.40
C LYS A 125 -32.69 -0.47 -6.88
N ASN A 126 -31.68 0.14 -6.26
CA ASN A 126 -30.27 -0.07 -6.60
C ASN A 126 -29.61 -1.20 -5.80
N LEU A 127 -30.33 -1.89 -4.89
CA LEU A 127 -29.73 -2.88 -3.99
C LEU A 127 -28.95 -3.99 -4.73
N SER A 128 -29.49 -4.50 -5.85
CA SER A 128 -28.78 -5.49 -6.66
C SER A 128 -27.50 -4.94 -7.29
N GLU A 129 -27.50 -3.67 -7.69
CA GLU A 129 -26.32 -2.99 -8.24
C GLU A 129 -25.30 -2.69 -7.14
N MET A 130 -25.76 -2.31 -5.95
CA MET A 130 -24.94 -2.14 -4.75
C MET A 130 -24.24 -3.45 -4.38
N HIS A 131 -24.96 -4.56 -4.33
CA HIS A 131 -24.35 -5.87 -4.10
C HIS A 131 -23.33 -6.26 -5.17
N ALA A 132 -23.58 -5.92 -6.44
CA ALA A 132 -22.67 -6.25 -7.53
C ALA A 132 -21.29 -5.57 -7.39
N ILE A 133 -21.21 -4.41 -6.73
CA ILE A 133 -19.95 -3.67 -6.55
C ILE A 133 -19.45 -3.64 -5.10
N ALA A 134 -20.22 -4.16 -4.15
CA ALA A 134 -19.84 -4.31 -2.75
C ALA A 134 -18.44 -4.93 -2.53
N PRO A 135 -17.94 -5.85 -3.38
CA PRO A 135 -16.56 -6.34 -3.28
C PRO A 135 -15.49 -5.24 -3.24
N LEU A 136 -15.73 -4.05 -3.82
CA LEU A 136 -14.81 -2.90 -3.70
C LEU A 136 -14.59 -2.45 -2.25
N TRP A 137 -15.51 -2.73 -1.33
CA TRP A 137 -15.36 -2.41 0.09
C TRP A 137 -14.81 -3.57 0.93
N MET A 138 -14.54 -4.74 0.33
CA MET A 138 -13.95 -5.86 1.06
C MET A 138 -12.44 -5.67 1.24
N PRO A 139 -11.85 -6.13 2.36
CA PRO A 139 -10.40 -6.01 2.55
C PRO A 139 -9.64 -6.82 1.50
N GLY A 140 -8.71 -6.15 0.80
CA GLY A 140 -7.71 -6.81 -0.04
C GLY A 140 -8.23 -7.38 -1.36
N LEU A 141 -9.30 -6.85 -1.96
CA LEU A 141 -9.88 -7.32 -3.23
C LEU A 141 -8.83 -7.43 -4.36
N PRO A 142 -8.50 -8.61 -4.92
CA PRO A 142 -7.46 -8.77 -5.96
C PRO A 142 -7.55 -7.75 -7.09
N ARG A 143 -6.41 -7.34 -7.66
CA ARG A 143 -6.38 -6.39 -8.78
C ARG A 143 -7.22 -6.90 -9.96
N GLN A 144 -7.15 -8.20 -10.26
CA GLN A 144 -7.91 -8.84 -11.32
C GLN A 144 -9.41 -8.79 -11.04
N ASP A 145 -9.83 -9.03 -9.80
CA ASP A 145 -11.24 -8.97 -9.42
C ASP A 145 -11.78 -7.54 -9.51
N ALA A 146 -10.99 -6.54 -9.08
CA ALA A 146 -11.33 -5.13 -9.28
C ALA A 146 -11.48 -4.79 -10.77
N GLU A 147 -10.56 -5.25 -11.62
CA GLU A 147 -10.63 -5.06 -13.07
C GLU A 147 -11.90 -5.69 -13.67
N VAL A 148 -12.27 -6.90 -13.22
CA VAL A 148 -13.52 -7.55 -13.63
C VAL A 148 -14.74 -6.73 -13.23
N LEU A 149 -14.75 -6.13 -12.03
CA LEU A 149 -15.86 -5.26 -11.58
C LEU A 149 -16.00 -4.03 -12.48
N PHE A 150 -14.90 -3.31 -12.74
CA PHE A 150 -14.92 -2.12 -13.59
C PHE A 150 -15.31 -2.45 -15.03
N LYS A 151 -14.86 -3.59 -15.57
CA LYS A 151 -15.20 -4.04 -16.91
C LYS A 151 -16.65 -4.48 -17.07
N ASN A 152 -17.20 -5.20 -16.08
CA ASN A 152 -18.49 -5.88 -16.23
C ASN A 152 -19.67 -5.11 -15.62
N ASN A 153 -19.43 -4.16 -14.72
CA ASN A 153 -20.49 -3.31 -14.17
C ASN A 153 -20.61 -2.02 -15.01
N PRO A 154 -21.74 -1.78 -15.72
CA PRO A 154 -21.88 -0.64 -16.61
C PRO A 154 -21.68 0.72 -15.93
N ARG A 155 -22.10 0.87 -14.65
CA ARG A 155 -21.94 2.12 -13.91
C ARG A 155 -20.49 2.36 -13.53
N LEU A 156 -19.77 1.32 -13.08
CA LEU A 156 -18.32 1.42 -12.83
C LEU A 156 -17.55 1.73 -14.11
N ALA A 157 -17.85 1.03 -15.21
CA ALA A 157 -17.24 1.28 -16.51
C ALA A 157 -17.41 2.75 -16.95
N ALA A 158 -18.60 3.31 -16.73
CA ALA A 158 -18.90 4.69 -17.11
C ALA A 158 -18.10 5.74 -16.32
N ILE A 159 -17.79 5.47 -15.04
CA ILE A 159 -17.05 6.40 -14.18
C ILE A 159 -15.54 6.12 -14.15
N GLU A 160 -15.09 4.99 -14.72
CA GLU A 160 -13.70 4.53 -14.64
C GLU A 160 -12.68 5.61 -15.02
N PRO A 161 -12.80 6.30 -16.18
CA PRO A 161 -11.78 7.27 -16.59
C PRO A 161 -11.66 8.45 -15.62
N GLN A 162 -12.81 8.92 -15.11
CA GLN A 162 -12.85 10.01 -14.13
C GLN A 162 -12.28 9.56 -12.79
N LEU A 163 -12.67 8.38 -12.31
CA LEU A 163 -12.18 7.85 -11.05
C LEU A 163 -10.67 7.61 -11.09
N ARG A 164 -10.11 7.07 -12.19
CA ARG A 164 -8.66 6.87 -12.33
C ARG A 164 -7.91 8.19 -12.27
N ALA A 165 -8.43 9.26 -12.89
CA ALA A 165 -7.78 10.57 -12.89
C ALA A 165 -7.69 11.20 -11.48
N GLU A 166 -8.58 10.80 -10.57
CA GLU A 166 -8.66 11.28 -9.19
C GLU A 166 -7.74 10.52 -8.22
N ILE A 167 -7.17 9.38 -8.63
CA ILE A 167 -6.23 8.62 -7.80
C ILE A 167 -4.85 9.27 -7.89
N LYS A 168 -4.35 9.82 -6.78
CA LYS A 168 -3.07 10.55 -6.72
C LYS A 168 -1.94 9.81 -6.03
N PHE A 169 -2.26 8.74 -5.31
CA PHE A 169 -1.27 7.95 -4.57
C PHE A 169 -0.06 7.51 -5.40
N TRP A 170 -0.27 7.03 -6.62
CA TRP A 170 0.83 6.58 -7.48
C TRP A 170 1.48 7.70 -8.28
N ASP A 171 0.83 8.86 -8.41
CA ASP A 171 1.46 10.07 -8.97
C ASP A 171 2.53 10.60 -7.99
N ASP A 172 2.26 10.49 -6.69
CA ASP A 172 3.16 10.94 -5.61
C ASP A 172 4.23 9.89 -5.23
N ALA A 173 3.94 8.61 -5.44
CA ALA A 173 4.87 7.53 -5.13
C ALA A 173 6.05 7.50 -6.11
N GLN A 174 7.26 7.41 -5.57
CA GLN A 174 8.47 7.26 -6.37
C GLN A 174 9.06 5.86 -6.18
N SER A 175 9.34 5.16 -7.28
CA SER A 175 10.12 3.93 -7.23
C SER A 175 11.57 4.25 -6.91
N VAL A 176 12.16 3.52 -5.98
CA VAL A 176 13.51 3.78 -5.47
C VAL A 176 14.43 2.63 -5.83
N SER A 177 15.56 2.95 -6.46
CA SER A 177 16.66 2.00 -6.61
C SER A 177 17.33 1.78 -5.25
N LEU A 178 17.69 0.54 -4.91
CA LEU A 178 18.42 0.25 -3.68
C LEU A 178 19.78 0.97 -3.59
N HIS A 179 20.32 1.46 -4.69
CA HIS A 179 21.56 2.26 -4.69
C HIS A 179 21.33 3.79 -4.77
N GLY A 180 20.08 4.23 -4.61
CA GLY A 180 19.70 5.64 -4.58
C GLY A 180 19.45 6.17 -3.17
N SER A 181 19.39 7.48 -3.02
CA SER A 181 18.91 8.15 -1.81
C SER A 181 17.38 8.13 -1.74
N TRP A 182 16.83 8.21 -0.52
CA TRP A 182 15.39 8.39 -0.33
C TRP A 182 14.92 9.71 -0.96
N PRO A 183 13.91 9.69 -1.86
CA PRO A 183 13.39 10.90 -2.48
C PRO A 183 12.71 11.85 -1.48
N PHE A 184 12.22 11.31 -0.35
CA PHE A 184 11.55 12.08 0.69
C PHE A 184 12.23 11.87 2.05
N PRO A 185 12.55 12.94 2.80
CA PRO A 185 13.28 12.83 4.06
C PRO A 185 12.50 12.08 5.14
N ASP A 186 11.17 12.21 5.13
CA ASP A 186 10.28 11.65 6.15
C ASP A 186 9.16 10.75 5.58
N GLY A 187 9.26 10.35 4.32
CA GLY A 187 8.22 9.60 3.62
C GLY A 187 8.12 8.13 4.01
N GLU A 188 6.92 7.54 4.04
CA GLU A 188 6.72 6.10 4.21
C GLU A 188 7.42 5.36 3.08
N ILE A 189 8.34 4.46 3.46
CA ILE A 189 8.96 3.50 2.54
C ILE A 189 8.14 2.22 2.59
N PHE A 190 7.88 1.61 1.44
CA PHE A 190 7.30 0.27 1.39
C PHE A 190 7.93 -0.56 0.29
N PHE A 191 8.12 -1.85 0.57
CA PHE A 191 8.78 -2.75 -0.36
C PHE A 191 8.22 -4.16 -0.35
N GLU A 192 8.34 -4.84 -1.49
CA GLU A 192 8.22 -6.29 -1.60
C GLU A 192 9.62 -6.85 -1.84
N ALA A 193 9.96 -7.99 -1.22
CA ALA A 193 11.21 -8.72 -1.45
C ALA A 193 11.00 -10.22 -1.25
N GLU A 194 11.77 -11.05 -1.95
CA GLU A 194 11.77 -12.51 -1.75
C GLU A 194 12.19 -12.85 -0.31
N SER A 195 13.24 -12.16 0.16
CA SER A 195 13.72 -12.20 1.53
C SER A 195 14.41 -10.91 1.95
N TRP A 196 14.52 -10.68 3.26
CA TRP A 196 15.29 -9.59 3.86
C TRP A 196 15.74 -9.98 5.28
N GLU A 197 16.60 -9.18 5.87
CA GLU A 197 17.08 -9.35 7.24
C GLU A 197 16.80 -8.11 8.08
N LEU A 198 16.58 -8.33 9.38
CA LEU A 198 16.54 -7.29 10.39
C LEU A 198 17.83 -7.33 11.20
N THR A 199 18.52 -6.20 11.33
CA THR A 199 19.68 -6.05 12.21
C THR A 199 19.43 -4.94 13.21
N LEU A 200 20.14 -4.97 14.33
CA LEU A 200 20.14 -3.81 15.23
C LEU A 200 20.76 -2.61 14.49
N PRO A 201 20.25 -1.39 14.72
CA PRO A 201 20.81 -0.16 14.15
C PRO A 201 22.28 0.03 14.52
#